data_AF-A0A6A7L754-F1
#
_entry.id   AF-A0A6A7L754-F1
#
_cell.length_a   1.000
_cell.length_b   1.000
_cell.length_c   1.000
_cell.angle_alpha   90.00
_cell.angle_beta   90.00
_cell.angle_gamma   90.00
#
_symmetry.space_group_name_H-M   'P 1'
#
loop_
_entity.id
_entity.type
_entity.pdbx_description
1 polymer ?
#
loop_
_entity_poly.entity_id
_entity_poly.type
_entity_poly.pdbx_seq_one_letter_code
_entity_poly.pdbx_strand_id
1 'polypeptide(L)'
;MAQYDGWKRYVPVALRRRRAARKLAALEKRRGQAASPISIEGRAIAKTFWGKAWCDNLERYSDYANRLPRGRTYVRNGSVIDLRIAPGAVSALVSGSAIYRVTVKVSAVPKAQWRAICKDCAGAIDSLVELLQGRFSQGVMVRLCREKTGLFPAPADITFACSCPDWATMCKHVAAVLYGVGARLDEEPELLFALRKVREQDLIARAGESLPETQKAPAAGRVLETGDLSEIFGIEMAQVAKPSAPVRRRSAAGAGKTRGTNSTKSKTLKKSSNGVASDR
;
A
#
# COMPACT_ATOMS: atom_id res chain seq x y z
N MET A 1 57.61 -4.59 -10.69
CA MET A 1 57.07 -3.29 -11.13
C MET A 1 55.56 -3.31 -10.96
N ALA A 2 55.05 -2.71 -9.89
CA ALA A 2 53.61 -2.57 -9.67
C ALA A 2 53.07 -1.53 -10.66
N GLN A 3 52.21 -1.95 -11.59
CA GLN A 3 51.50 -1.04 -12.48
C GLN A 3 50.57 -0.17 -11.62
N TYR A 4 50.89 1.11 -11.50
CA TYR A 4 50.01 2.08 -10.87
C TYR A 4 48.70 2.15 -11.66
N ASP A 5 47.61 1.83 -10.97
CA ASP A 5 46.24 1.84 -11.46
C ASP A 5 45.90 3.12 -12.23
N GLY A 6 45.64 2.98 -13.52
CA GLY A 6 45.09 4.06 -14.33
C GLY A 6 43.71 4.47 -13.80
N TRP A 7 43.57 5.72 -13.37
CA TRP A 7 42.29 6.30 -12.99
C TRP A 7 41.27 6.10 -14.11
N LYS A 8 40.17 5.40 -13.82
CA LYS A 8 39.11 5.18 -14.82
C LYS A 8 38.59 6.52 -15.33
N ARG A 9 38.73 6.75 -16.63
CA ARG A 9 38.30 7.98 -17.31
C ARG A 9 36.85 8.30 -16.98
N TYR A 10 36.58 9.57 -16.63
CA TYR A 10 35.24 10.03 -16.28
C TYR A 10 34.26 9.77 -17.42
N VAL A 11 33.15 9.08 -17.10
CA VAL A 11 32.06 8.82 -18.04
C VAL A 11 30.96 9.86 -17.80
N PRO A 12 30.64 10.74 -18.78
CA PRO A 12 29.57 11.72 -18.65
C PRO A 12 28.22 11.08 -18.34
N VAL A 13 27.37 11.76 -17.56
CA VAL A 13 26.05 11.26 -17.15
C VAL A 13 25.16 10.94 -18.35
N ALA A 14 25.16 11.78 -19.39
CA ALA A 14 24.40 11.53 -20.62
C ALA A 14 24.79 10.20 -21.29
N LEU A 15 26.08 9.86 -21.31
CA LEU A 15 26.55 8.58 -21.85
C LEU A 15 26.13 7.41 -20.96
N ARG A 16 26.13 7.58 -19.63
CA ARG A 16 25.60 6.57 -18.70
C ARG A 16 24.11 6.31 -18.93
N ARG A 17 23.31 7.38 -19.08
CA ARG A 17 21.87 7.30 -19.39
C ARG A 17 21.62 6.57 -20.72
N ARG A 18 22.39 6.90 -21.78
CA ARG A 18 22.30 6.18 -23.07
C ARG A 18 22.66 4.70 -22.94
N ARG A 19 23.73 4.36 -22.21
CA ARG A 19 24.12 2.97 -21.95
C ARG A 19 23.06 2.22 -21.13
N ALA A 20 22.48 2.87 -20.12
CA ALA A 20 21.36 2.38 -19.33
C ALA A 20 20.13 2.09 -20.21
N ALA A 21 19.72 3.04 -21.04
CA ALA A 21 18.58 2.89 -21.95
C ALA A 21 18.78 1.74 -22.95
N ARG A 22 19.98 1.60 -23.54
CA ARG A 22 20.29 0.46 -24.42
C ARG A 22 20.19 -0.89 -23.70
N LYS A 23 20.73 -0.95 -22.48
CA LYS A 23 20.66 -2.14 -21.64
C LYS A 23 19.22 -2.47 -21.24
N LEU A 24 18.40 -1.45 -20.99
CA LEU A 24 16.99 -1.58 -20.69
C LEU A 24 16.21 -2.16 -21.86
N ALA A 25 16.35 -1.58 -23.05
CA ALA A 25 15.71 -2.08 -24.27
C ALA A 25 16.08 -3.54 -24.57
N ALA A 26 17.34 -3.93 -24.31
CA ALA A 26 17.78 -5.31 -24.44
C ALA A 26 17.22 -6.26 -23.36
N LEU A 27 16.85 -5.73 -22.18
CA LEU A 27 16.19 -6.49 -21.12
C LEU A 27 14.69 -6.62 -21.37
N GLU A 28 14.02 -5.55 -21.83
CA GLU A 28 12.61 -5.55 -22.20
C GLU A 28 12.32 -6.58 -23.30
N LYS A 29 13.14 -6.60 -24.35
CA LYS A 29 13.05 -7.60 -25.43
C LYS A 29 13.19 -9.04 -24.94
N ARG A 30 14.01 -9.27 -23.91
CA ARG A 30 14.24 -10.61 -23.34
C ARG A 30 13.18 -11.04 -22.34
N ARG A 31 12.63 -10.10 -21.55
CA ARG A 31 11.62 -10.38 -20.53
C ARG A 31 10.18 -10.25 -21.03
N GLY A 32 9.96 -9.63 -22.19
CA GLY A 32 8.63 -9.37 -22.73
C GLY A 32 7.82 -8.36 -21.90
N GLN A 33 8.49 -7.52 -21.09
CA GLN A 33 7.80 -6.57 -20.21
C GLN A 33 8.48 -5.21 -20.23
N ALA A 34 7.68 -4.15 -20.36
CA ALA A 34 8.15 -2.77 -20.32
C ALA A 34 8.82 -2.46 -18.98
N ALA A 35 9.96 -1.78 -19.03
CA ALA A 35 10.62 -1.30 -17.85
C ALA A 35 9.91 -0.07 -17.28
N SER A 36 10.09 0.14 -15.98
CA SER A 36 9.54 1.29 -15.28
C SER A 36 10.68 2.11 -14.66
N PRO A 37 11.44 2.88 -15.48
CA PRO A 37 12.57 3.67 -15.01
C PRO A 37 12.13 4.79 -14.07
N ILE A 38 13.09 5.31 -13.26
CA ILE A 38 12.89 6.55 -12.51
C ILE A 38 13.56 7.69 -13.27
N SER A 39 12.76 8.65 -13.73
CA SER A 39 13.23 9.87 -14.38
C SER A 39 13.06 11.06 -13.43
N ILE A 40 14.16 11.68 -13.03
CA ILE A 40 14.12 12.88 -12.20
C ILE A 40 14.49 14.09 -13.07
N GLU A 41 13.54 15.01 -13.18
CA GLU A 41 13.73 16.30 -13.82
C GLU A 41 14.12 17.36 -12.80
N GLY A 42 15.25 18.03 -13.02
CA GLY A 42 15.75 19.07 -12.14
C GLY A 42 16.51 18.55 -10.90
N ARG A 43 16.51 19.35 -9.83
CA ARG A 43 17.34 19.11 -8.63
C ARG A 43 16.64 18.28 -7.55
N ALA A 44 15.32 18.43 -7.42
CA ALA A 44 14.53 17.75 -6.40
C ALA A 44 14.28 16.29 -6.80
N ILE A 45 14.49 15.35 -5.87
CA ILE A 45 14.19 13.93 -6.10
C ILE A 45 12.68 13.69 -6.02
N ALA A 46 12.03 14.33 -5.05
CA ALA A 46 10.60 14.31 -4.86
C ALA A 46 10.04 15.74 -4.78
N LYS A 47 8.85 15.95 -5.33
CA LYS A 47 8.14 17.21 -5.48
C LYS A 47 6.88 17.25 -4.61
N THR A 48 6.14 16.14 -4.50
CA THR A 48 4.89 16.10 -3.74
C THR A 48 5.14 15.81 -2.25
N PHE A 49 4.09 15.91 -1.43
CA PHE A 49 4.17 15.55 -0.02
C PHE A 49 4.61 14.09 0.18
N TRP A 50 4.07 13.16 -0.60
CA TRP A 50 4.34 11.72 -0.47
C TRP A 50 5.81 11.39 -0.64
N GLY A 51 6.39 11.80 -1.77
CA GLY A 51 7.79 11.53 -2.05
C GLY A 51 8.73 12.23 -1.08
N LYS A 52 8.41 13.48 -0.67
CA LYS A 52 9.19 14.23 0.32
C LYS A 52 9.16 13.54 1.68
N ALA A 53 7.98 13.23 2.19
CA ALA A 53 7.80 12.58 3.49
C ALA A 53 8.49 11.20 3.52
N TRP A 54 8.44 10.44 2.42
CA TRP A 54 9.19 9.18 2.29
C TRP A 54 10.71 9.40 2.35
N CYS A 55 11.22 10.36 1.59
CA CYS A 55 12.66 10.70 1.60
C CYS A 55 13.11 11.18 2.98
N ASP A 56 12.32 12.02 3.64
CA ASP A 56 12.60 12.53 4.98
C ASP A 56 12.62 11.40 6.01
N ASN A 57 11.68 10.46 5.92
CA ASN A 57 11.65 9.27 6.77
C ASN A 57 12.90 8.39 6.57
N LEU A 58 13.34 8.18 5.33
CA LEU A 58 14.59 7.47 5.03
C LEU A 58 15.82 8.17 5.61
N GLU A 59 15.86 9.50 5.56
CA GLU A 59 17.00 10.30 6.00
C GLU A 59 17.16 10.36 7.52
N ARG A 60 16.10 10.07 8.27
CA ARG A 60 16.13 9.94 9.74
C ARG A 60 16.85 8.69 10.23
N TYR A 61 17.05 7.70 9.36
CA TYR A 61 17.76 6.48 9.74
C TYR A 61 19.25 6.78 9.88
N SER A 62 19.68 7.08 11.11
CA SER A 62 21.05 7.49 11.46
C SER A 62 22.12 6.58 10.88
N ASP A 63 21.84 5.27 10.86
CA ASP A 63 22.78 4.22 10.44
C ASP A 63 23.16 4.32 8.96
N TYR A 64 22.41 5.07 8.16
CA TYR A 64 22.58 5.16 6.71
C TYR A 64 23.08 6.53 6.22
N ALA A 65 23.25 7.52 7.10
CA ALA A 65 23.52 8.90 6.73
C ALA A 65 24.74 9.06 5.78
N ASN A 66 25.80 8.28 6.00
CA ASN A 66 27.00 8.30 5.15
C ASN A 66 26.83 7.61 3.78
N ARG A 67 25.79 6.78 3.59
CA ARG A 67 25.52 6.03 2.34
C ARG A 67 24.52 6.75 1.44
N LEU A 68 23.61 7.53 2.02
CA LEU A 68 22.53 8.21 1.30
C LEU A 68 23.00 9.19 0.20
N PRO A 69 24.05 10.02 0.38
CA PRO A 69 24.47 10.99 -0.64
C PRO A 69 24.80 10.35 -1.99
N ARG A 70 25.50 9.20 -1.98
CA ARG A 70 25.83 8.46 -3.20
C ARG A 70 24.58 7.89 -3.88
N GLY A 71 23.61 7.42 -3.10
CA GLY A 71 22.30 6.99 -3.60
C GLY A 71 21.54 8.11 -4.30
N ARG A 72 21.49 9.31 -3.69
CA ARG A 72 20.88 10.52 -4.28
C ARG A 72 21.48 10.84 -5.65
N THR A 73 22.80 10.73 -5.79
CA THR A 73 23.48 10.95 -7.09
C THR A 73 23.07 9.90 -8.13
N TYR A 74 22.94 8.63 -7.75
CA TYR A 74 22.60 7.55 -8.69
C TYR A 74 21.20 7.71 -9.24
N VAL A 75 20.21 7.97 -8.37
CA VAL A 75 18.82 8.16 -8.81
C VAL A 75 18.68 9.40 -9.70
N ARG A 76 19.26 10.54 -9.32
CA ARG A 76 19.25 11.79 -10.13
C ARG A 76 19.87 11.59 -11.51
N ASN A 77 20.91 10.76 -11.59
CA ASN A 77 21.57 10.49 -12.86
C ASN A 77 20.82 9.50 -13.76
N GLY A 78 19.64 9.01 -13.35
CA GLY A 78 18.86 8.02 -14.11
C GLY A 78 19.50 6.63 -14.08
N SER A 79 20.17 6.29 -12.97
CA SER A 79 20.82 4.99 -12.82
C SER A 79 19.84 3.90 -12.40
N VAL A 80 18.67 4.26 -11.85
CA VAL A 80 17.59 3.31 -11.55
C VAL A 80 16.76 3.14 -12.82
N ILE A 81 17.03 2.06 -13.54
CA ILE A 81 16.52 1.85 -14.91
C ILE A 81 15.21 1.07 -14.93
N ASP A 82 14.90 0.36 -13.85
CA ASP A 82 13.62 -0.30 -13.63
C ASP A 82 13.37 -0.28 -12.12
N LEU A 83 12.20 0.16 -11.69
CA LEU A 83 11.74 0.13 -10.32
C LEU A 83 10.28 -0.26 -10.30
N ARG A 84 9.97 -1.30 -9.53
CA ARG A 84 8.60 -1.81 -9.42
C ARG A 84 8.27 -2.05 -7.96
N ILE A 85 7.12 -1.55 -7.57
CA ILE A 85 6.58 -1.70 -6.23
C ILE A 85 5.46 -2.74 -6.33
N ALA A 86 5.60 -3.80 -5.55
CA ALA A 86 4.64 -4.88 -5.40
C ALA A 86 4.29 -5.04 -3.91
N PRO A 87 3.24 -5.81 -3.57
CA PRO A 87 2.87 -5.97 -2.17
C PRO A 87 3.99 -6.52 -1.29
N GLY A 88 4.51 -5.69 -0.38
CA GLY A 88 5.62 -6.03 0.52
C GLY A 88 7.01 -6.08 -0.11
N ALA A 89 7.18 -5.69 -1.37
CA ALA A 89 8.50 -5.75 -2.01
C ALA A 89 8.68 -4.69 -3.10
N VAL A 90 9.88 -4.14 -3.18
CA VAL A 90 10.36 -3.34 -4.30
C VAL A 90 11.44 -4.12 -5.03
N SER A 91 11.27 -4.32 -6.33
CA SER A 91 12.26 -4.91 -7.20
C SER A 91 12.78 -3.87 -8.18
N ALA A 92 14.11 -3.75 -8.29
CA ALA A 92 14.70 -2.75 -9.14
C ALA A 92 15.98 -3.24 -9.84
N LEU A 93 16.30 -2.58 -10.94
CA LEU A 93 17.56 -2.72 -11.67
C LEU A 93 18.30 -1.38 -11.63
N VAL A 94 19.56 -1.42 -11.20
CA VAL A 94 20.40 -0.24 -11.08
C VAL A 94 21.63 -0.37 -11.96
N SER A 95 21.82 0.57 -12.88
CA SER A 95 22.97 0.66 -13.76
C SER A 95 24.14 1.33 -13.06
N GLY A 96 25.19 0.57 -12.77
CA GLY A 96 26.50 1.06 -12.35
C GLY A 96 27.60 0.55 -13.28
N SER A 97 28.66 -0.03 -12.71
CA SER A 97 29.69 -0.76 -13.49
C SER A 97 29.09 -1.97 -14.20
N ALA A 98 28.13 -2.64 -13.56
CA ALA A 98 27.25 -3.66 -14.14
C ALA A 98 25.78 -3.27 -13.88
N ILE A 99 24.83 -4.11 -14.32
CA ILE A 99 23.44 -3.98 -13.88
C ILE A 99 23.32 -4.79 -12.59
N TYR A 100 22.91 -4.12 -11.51
CA TYR A 100 22.68 -4.76 -10.22
C TYR A 100 21.19 -4.95 -9.99
N ARG A 101 20.81 -6.13 -9.51
CA ARG A 101 19.47 -6.40 -9.03
C ARG A 101 19.38 -5.96 -7.58
N VAL A 102 18.37 -5.17 -7.27
CA VAL A 102 18.05 -4.71 -5.92
C VAL A 102 16.68 -5.23 -5.54
N THR A 103 16.57 -5.74 -4.33
CA THR A 103 15.29 -6.13 -3.73
C THR A 103 15.21 -5.50 -2.35
N VAL A 104 14.12 -4.80 -2.09
CA VAL A 104 13.78 -4.25 -0.78
C VAL A 104 12.50 -4.94 -0.35
N LYS A 105 12.51 -5.70 0.74
CA LYS A 105 11.27 -6.25 1.31
C LYS A 105 10.83 -5.36 2.47
N VAL A 106 9.53 -5.11 2.53
CA VAL A 106 8.90 -4.28 3.56
C VAL A 106 7.83 -5.11 4.24
N SER A 107 7.88 -5.16 5.57
CA SER A 107 6.88 -5.86 6.37
C SER A 107 5.49 -5.24 6.21
N ALA A 108 4.46 -6.07 6.36
CA ALA A 108 3.07 -5.60 6.39
C ALA A 108 2.83 -4.74 7.63
N VAL A 109 1.91 -3.78 7.55
CA VAL A 109 1.48 -3.02 8.74
C VAL A 109 0.73 -3.97 9.69
N PRO A 110 1.06 -3.98 10.99
CA PRO A 110 0.30 -4.73 11.98
C PRO A 110 -1.19 -4.34 11.95
N LYS A 111 -2.10 -5.33 11.98
CA LYS A 111 -3.56 -5.07 11.90
C LYS A 111 -4.06 -4.07 12.95
N ALA A 112 -3.50 -4.10 14.16
CA ALA A 112 -3.86 -3.17 15.22
C ALA A 112 -3.46 -1.73 14.88
N GLN A 113 -2.25 -1.53 14.34
CA GLN A 113 -1.77 -0.24 13.89
C GLN A 113 -2.61 0.28 12.71
N TRP A 114 -2.92 -0.58 11.74
CA TRP A 114 -3.78 -0.19 10.61
C TRP A 114 -5.15 0.30 11.07
N ARG A 115 -5.81 -0.43 11.98
CA ARG A 115 -7.09 0.00 12.57
C ARG A 115 -6.99 1.34 13.29
N ALA A 116 -5.89 1.58 14.01
CA ALA A 116 -5.65 2.85 14.70
C ALA A 116 -5.49 4.01 13.72
N ILE A 117 -4.74 3.80 12.62
CA ILE A 117 -4.59 4.77 11.53
C ILE A 117 -5.95 5.09 10.93
N CYS A 118 -6.76 4.08 10.56
CA CYS A 118 -8.07 4.31 9.97
C CYS A 118 -8.98 5.12 10.90
N LYS A 119 -8.98 4.80 12.20
CA LYS A 119 -9.76 5.54 13.20
C LYS A 119 -9.30 6.99 13.34
N ASP A 120 -7.99 7.22 13.33
CA ASP A 120 -7.40 8.56 13.45
C ASP A 120 -7.65 9.44 12.20
N CYS A 121 -7.71 8.81 11.02
CA CYS A 121 -8.04 9.48 9.77
C CYS A 121 -9.54 9.77 9.60
N ALA A 122 -10.42 8.96 10.17
CA ALA A 122 -11.88 9.07 10.01
C ALA A 122 -12.41 10.48 10.33
N GLY A 123 -11.88 11.14 11.36
CA GLY A 123 -12.27 12.50 11.75
C GLY A 123 -11.55 13.64 11.00
N ALA A 124 -10.67 13.34 10.05
CA ALA A 124 -9.86 14.31 9.32
C ALA A 124 -10.08 14.27 7.80
N ILE A 125 -11.05 13.48 7.34
CA ILE A 125 -11.37 13.36 5.92
C ILE A 125 -12.36 14.47 5.57
N ASP A 126 -11.84 15.51 4.93
CA ASP A 126 -12.61 16.70 4.55
C ASP A 126 -13.56 16.40 3.38
N SER A 127 -13.19 15.45 2.51
CA SER A 127 -13.98 15.05 1.34
C SER A 127 -13.84 13.56 1.06
N LEU A 128 -14.97 12.86 1.07
CA LEU A 128 -15.05 11.46 0.65
C LEU A 128 -14.83 11.31 -0.87
N VAL A 129 -15.12 12.36 -1.66
CA VAL A 129 -14.90 12.36 -3.12
C VAL A 129 -13.41 12.42 -3.45
N GLU A 130 -12.63 13.25 -2.75
CA GLU A 130 -11.17 13.28 -2.93
C GLU A 130 -10.58 11.90 -2.58
N LEU A 131 -11.04 11.32 -1.48
CA LEU A 131 -10.60 10.00 -1.03
C LEU A 131 -10.94 8.88 -2.03
N LEU A 132 -12.13 8.91 -2.63
CA LEU A 132 -12.54 7.99 -3.71
C LEU A 132 -11.68 8.15 -4.98
N GLN A 133 -11.14 9.34 -5.21
CA GLN A 133 -10.23 9.65 -6.32
C GLN A 133 -8.75 9.40 -5.96
N GLY A 134 -8.47 8.79 -4.79
CA GLY A 134 -7.10 8.56 -4.31
C GLY A 134 -6.35 9.84 -3.90
N ARG A 135 -7.07 10.97 -3.80
CA ARG A 135 -6.54 12.26 -3.36
C ARG A 135 -6.80 12.41 -1.87
N PHE A 136 -5.74 12.46 -1.07
CA PHE A 136 -5.85 12.59 0.38
C PHE A 136 -5.67 14.05 0.80
N SER A 137 -6.51 14.53 1.71
CA SER A 137 -6.32 15.86 2.30
C SER A 137 -4.99 15.93 3.07
N GLN A 138 -4.42 17.13 3.20
CA GLN A 138 -3.14 17.33 3.91
C GLN A 138 -3.17 16.75 5.34
N GLY A 139 -4.30 16.90 6.04
CA GLY A 139 -4.49 16.35 7.39
C GLY A 139 -4.37 14.82 7.43
N VAL A 140 -4.96 14.14 6.45
CA VAL A 140 -4.87 12.67 6.32
C VAL A 140 -3.46 12.24 5.95
N MET A 141 -2.82 12.91 4.99
CA MET A 141 -1.47 12.59 4.56
C MET A 141 -0.45 12.70 5.70
N VAL A 142 -0.54 13.76 6.52
CA VAL A 142 0.31 13.92 7.70
C VAL A 142 0.15 12.76 8.67
N ARG A 143 -1.09 12.32 8.94
CA ARG A 143 -1.40 11.17 9.82
C ARG A 143 -0.84 9.86 9.27
N LEU A 144 -1.03 9.61 7.97
CA LEU A 144 -0.53 8.41 7.28
C LEU A 144 1.00 8.37 7.25
N CYS A 145 1.67 9.51 7.20
CA CYS A 145 3.13 9.60 7.14
C CYS A 145 3.78 9.82 8.52
N ARG A 146 3.03 9.72 9.63
CA ARG A 146 3.58 9.89 10.98
C ARG A 146 4.63 8.82 11.28
N GLU A 147 5.66 9.26 12.00
CA GLU A 147 6.71 8.37 12.47
C GLU A 147 6.15 7.31 13.44
N LYS A 148 6.59 6.06 13.30
CA LYS A 148 6.25 4.88 14.12
C LYS A 148 4.79 4.43 14.06
N THR A 149 3.83 5.36 14.01
CA THR A 149 2.40 5.06 14.04
C THR A 149 1.75 5.08 12.66
N GLY A 150 2.40 5.70 11.66
CA GLY A 150 1.90 5.79 10.29
C GLY A 150 2.21 4.55 9.44
N LEU A 151 2.09 4.71 8.12
CA LEU A 151 2.35 3.69 7.12
C LEU A 151 3.84 3.54 6.81
N PHE A 152 4.67 4.54 7.08
CA PHE A 152 6.09 4.42 6.76
C PHE A 152 6.78 3.35 7.62
N PRO A 153 7.57 2.46 7.00
CA PRO A 153 8.25 1.39 7.71
C PRO A 153 9.30 1.95 8.68
N ALA A 154 9.55 1.25 9.78
CA ALA A 154 10.75 1.44 10.58
C ALA A 154 11.95 0.71 9.92
N PRO A 155 13.21 1.03 10.25
CA PRO A 155 14.37 0.30 9.71
C PRO A 155 14.29 -1.22 9.91
N ALA A 156 13.77 -1.67 11.06
CA ALA A 156 13.57 -3.09 11.37
C ALA A 156 12.52 -3.77 10.50
N ASP A 157 11.62 -3.00 9.87
CA ASP A 157 10.59 -3.53 8.96
C ASP A 157 11.12 -3.74 7.54
N ILE A 158 12.37 -3.34 7.27
CA ILE A 158 12.92 -3.31 5.92
C ILE A 158 14.14 -4.23 5.84
N THR A 159 14.16 -5.09 4.83
CA THR A 159 15.32 -5.92 4.51
C THR A 159 15.79 -5.62 3.09
N PHE A 160 17.12 -5.57 2.93
CA PHE A 160 17.76 -5.19 1.68
C PHE A 160 18.55 -6.37 1.09
N ALA A 161 18.49 -6.52 -0.22
CA ALA A 161 19.37 -7.38 -0.97
C ALA A 161 19.83 -6.66 -2.24
N CYS A 162 21.13 -6.73 -2.52
CA CYS A 162 21.70 -6.19 -3.75
C CYS A 162 22.74 -7.16 -4.30
N SER A 163 22.72 -7.39 -5.63
CA SER A 163 23.69 -8.26 -6.30
C SER A 163 25.07 -7.60 -6.53
N CYS A 164 25.38 -6.50 -5.83
CA CYS A 164 26.66 -5.80 -5.96
C CYS A 164 27.70 -6.41 -5.01
N PRO A 165 29.01 -6.28 -5.31
CA PRO A 165 30.08 -6.82 -4.46
C PRO A 165 30.31 -6.01 -3.17
N ASP A 166 29.41 -5.07 -2.85
CA ASP A 166 29.46 -4.30 -1.60
C ASP A 166 28.85 -5.15 -0.48
N TRP A 167 29.62 -5.39 0.57
CA TRP A 167 29.20 -6.17 1.74
C TRP A 167 28.31 -5.37 2.71
N ALA A 168 28.13 -4.06 2.48
CA ALA A 168 27.23 -3.26 3.26
C ALA A 168 25.76 -3.63 3.00
N THR A 169 24.98 -3.82 4.07
CA THR A 169 23.52 -4.02 4.01
C THR A 169 22.83 -2.90 3.22
N MET A 170 23.32 -1.67 3.36
CA MET A 170 22.84 -0.48 2.68
C MET A 170 23.91 0.06 1.73
N CYS A 171 23.99 -0.50 0.53
CA CYS A 171 24.87 0.00 -0.51
C CYS A 171 24.26 1.21 -1.24
N LYS A 172 25.05 1.93 -2.04
CA LYS A 172 24.58 3.07 -2.83
C LYS A 172 23.42 2.74 -3.79
N HIS A 173 23.33 1.49 -4.27
CA HIS A 173 22.25 1.06 -5.16
C HIS A 173 20.94 0.89 -4.40
N VAL A 174 20.98 0.32 -3.19
CA VAL A 174 19.81 0.23 -2.30
C VAL A 174 19.32 1.64 -1.97
N ALA A 175 20.23 2.54 -1.57
CA ALA A 175 19.88 3.93 -1.30
C ALA A 175 19.25 4.61 -2.53
N ALA A 176 19.78 4.40 -3.73
CA ALA A 176 19.20 4.93 -4.97
C ALA A 176 17.78 4.42 -5.22
N VAL A 177 17.50 3.14 -4.93
CA VAL A 177 16.16 2.55 -5.05
C VAL A 177 15.21 3.14 -4.03
N LEU A 178 15.62 3.32 -2.76
CA LEU A 178 14.76 3.93 -1.75
C LEU A 178 14.40 5.38 -2.08
N TYR A 179 15.34 6.17 -2.61
CA TYR A 179 15.00 7.49 -3.15
C TYR A 179 14.10 7.40 -4.40
N GLY A 180 14.31 6.39 -5.24
CA GLY A 180 13.46 6.13 -6.40
C GLY A 180 12.02 5.78 -6.03
N VAL A 181 11.81 5.10 -4.90
CA VAL A 181 10.46 4.88 -4.33
C VAL A 181 9.80 6.22 -4.02
N GLY A 182 10.51 7.15 -3.38
CA GLY A 182 9.98 8.49 -3.11
C GLY A 182 9.56 9.22 -4.40
N ALA A 183 10.38 9.18 -5.44
CA ALA A 183 10.04 9.75 -6.74
C ALA A 183 8.82 9.06 -7.38
N ARG A 184 8.69 7.74 -7.23
CA ARG A 184 7.53 6.99 -7.73
C ARG A 184 6.23 7.33 -6.98
N LEU A 185 6.30 7.53 -5.66
CA LEU A 185 5.15 7.89 -4.84
C LEU A 185 4.61 9.29 -5.14
N ASP A 186 5.37 10.15 -5.82
CA ASP A 186 4.85 11.41 -6.35
C ASP A 186 3.87 11.22 -7.50
N GLU A 187 4.02 10.14 -8.26
CA GLU A 187 3.20 9.81 -9.44
C GLU A 187 2.08 8.83 -9.06
N GLU A 188 2.40 7.82 -8.25
CA GLU A 188 1.55 6.68 -7.90
C GLU A 188 1.54 6.47 -6.35
N PRO A 189 0.88 7.34 -5.56
CA PRO A 189 0.87 7.26 -4.09
C PRO A 189 0.20 6.00 -3.52
N GLU A 190 -0.74 5.40 -4.25
CA GLU A 190 -1.42 4.14 -3.92
C GLU A 190 -0.43 2.97 -3.73
N LEU A 191 0.75 3.04 -4.36
CA LEU A 191 1.78 2.03 -4.22
C LEU A 191 2.33 1.93 -2.79
N LEU A 192 2.18 2.97 -1.95
CA LEU A 192 2.52 2.89 -0.53
C LEU A 192 1.62 1.89 0.22
N PHE A 193 0.31 1.91 -0.06
CA PHE A 193 -0.65 0.99 0.55
C PHE A 193 -0.38 -0.43 0.10
N ALA A 194 -0.13 -0.62 -1.21
CA ALA A 194 0.27 -1.90 -1.77
C ALA A 194 1.55 -2.40 -1.08
N LEU A 195 2.61 -1.58 -1.02
CA LEU A 195 3.88 -1.92 -0.39
C LEU A 195 3.70 -2.35 1.08
N ARG A 196 2.78 -1.69 1.81
CA ARG A 196 2.48 -1.98 3.21
C ARG A 196 1.38 -3.04 3.42
N LYS A 197 0.91 -3.66 2.33
CA LYS A 197 -0.11 -4.71 2.29
C LYS A 197 -1.42 -4.32 2.98
N VAL A 198 -1.82 -3.07 2.81
CA VAL A 198 -3.09 -2.54 3.29
C VAL A 198 -3.90 -2.02 2.10
N ARG A 199 -5.21 -1.91 2.28
CA ARG A 199 -6.12 -1.41 1.24
C ARG A 199 -6.58 -0.01 1.60
N GLU A 200 -6.40 0.94 0.69
CA GLU A 200 -6.91 2.30 0.84
C GLU A 200 -8.44 2.33 1.04
N GLN A 201 -9.17 1.35 0.48
CA GLN A 201 -10.62 1.22 0.65
C GLN A 201 -11.04 1.05 2.11
N ASP A 202 -10.16 0.50 2.97
CA ASP A 202 -10.44 0.37 4.39
C ASP A 202 -10.48 1.74 5.09
N LEU A 203 -9.78 2.76 4.58
CA LEU A 203 -9.91 4.14 5.06
C LEU A 203 -11.27 4.73 4.70
N ILE A 204 -11.74 4.47 3.48
CA ILE A 204 -13.02 4.98 2.96
C ILE A 204 -14.18 4.37 3.75
N ALA A 205 -14.16 3.06 3.96
CA ALA A 205 -15.18 2.36 4.72
C ALA A 205 -15.32 2.93 6.14
N ARG A 206 -14.19 3.18 6.81
CA ARG A 206 -14.17 3.73 8.17
C ARG A 206 -14.55 5.21 8.24
N ALA A 207 -14.23 5.98 7.21
CA ALA A 207 -14.69 7.35 7.07
C ALA A 207 -16.22 7.42 6.93
N GLY A 208 -16.79 6.54 6.10
CA GLY A 208 -18.23 6.41 5.92
C GLY A 208 -18.97 6.01 7.21
N GLU A 209 -18.40 5.10 8.01
CA GLU A 209 -18.94 4.74 9.33
C GLU A 209 -18.90 5.91 10.34
N SER A 210 -17.99 6.87 10.17
CA SER A 210 -17.80 8.01 11.07
C SER A 210 -18.57 9.26 10.69
N LEU A 211 -19.11 9.31 9.46
CA LEU A 211 -20.11 10.32 9.12
C LEU A 211 -21.30 10.10 10.05
N PRO A 212 -21.84 11.15 10.68
CA PRO A 212 -23.08 10.98 11.40
C PRO A 212 -24.08 10.41 10.41
N GLU A 213 -24.58 9.20 10.67
CA GLU A 213 -25.92 8.88 10.23
C GLU A 213 -26.75 10.06 10.69
N THR A 214 -27.34 10.80 9.75
CA THR A 214 -28.31 11.84 10.07
C THR A 214 -29.52 11.10 10.66
N GLN A 215 -29.42 10.67 11.93
CA GLN A 215 -30.44 9.93 12.67
C GLN A 215 -31.64 10.83 13.02
N LYS A 216 -31.56 12.12 12.68
CA LYS A 216 -32.75 12.94 12.47
C LYS A 216 -33.15 12.84 11.01
N ALA A 217 -34.29 12.20 10.76
CA ALA A 217 -35.08 12.49 9.57
C ALA A 217 -35.10 14.02 9.39
N PRO A 218 -34.85 14.54 8.17
CA PRO A 218 -34.97 15.97 7.94
C PRO A 218 -36.35 16.41 8.42
N ALA A 219 -36.44 17.56 9.11
CA ALA A 219 -37.74 18.16 9.37
C ALA A 219 -38.50 18.21 8.03
N ALA A 220 -39.79 17.86 8.00
CA ALA A 220 -40.53 17.65 6.76
C ALA A 220 -40.42 18.81 5.74
N GLY A 221 -40.13 20.04 6.21
CA GLY A 221 -39.85 21.21 5.36
C GLY A 221 -38.42 21.36 4.80
N ARG A 222 -37.54 20.36 4.98
CA ARG A 222 -36.17 20.29 4.40
C ARG A 222 -35.95 19.01 3.58
N VAL A 223 -37.02 18.32 3.21
CA VAL A 223 -36.98 17.19 2.27
C VAL A 223 -37.35 17.76 0.90
N LEU A 224 -36.38 17.82 -0.02
CA LEU A 224 -36.68 18.17 -1.41
C LEU A 224 -37.46 17.01 -2.04
N GLU A 225 -38.52 17.33 -2.77
CA GLU A 225 -39.25 16.33 -3.52
C GLU A 225 -38.36 15.74 -4.63
N THR A 226 -38.55 14.46 -4.92
CA THR A 226 -37.72 13.73 -5.90
C THR A 226 -37.73 14.35 -7.30
N GLY A 227 -38.77 15.11 -7.64
CA GLY A 227 -38.81 15.89 -8.89
C GLY A 227 -37.78 17.02 -8.90
N ASP A 228 -37.66 17.75 -7.79
CA ASP A 228 -36.79 18.92 -7.64
C ASP A 228 -35.29 18.54 -7.67
N LEU A 229 -34.94 17.35 -7.16
CA LEU A 229 -33.57 16.82 -7.22
C LEU A 229 -33.13 16.45 -8.64
N SER A 230 -34.07 16.01 -9.49
CA SER A 230 -33.78 15.64 -10.87
C SER A 230 -33.48 16.88 -11.72
N GLU A 231 -34.16 17.98 -11.43
CA GLU A 231 -33.97 19.28 -12.09
C GLU A 231 -32.69 20.00 -11.62
N ILE A 232 -32.36 19.92 -10.33
CA ILE A 232 -31.17 20.58 -9.77
C ILE A 232 -29.87 19.90 -10.21
N PHE A 233 -29.86 18.57 -10.33
CA PHE A 233 -28.63 17.81 -10.62
C PHE A 233 -28.57 17.19 -12.03
N GLY A 234 -29.65 17.27 -12.82
CA GLY A 234 -29.68 16.76 -14.20
C GLY A 234 -29.50 15.24 -14.29
N ILE A 235 -29.94 14.50 -13.27
CA ILE A 235 -29.80 13.04 -13.19
C ILE A 235 -31.19 12.42 -13.23
N GLU A 236 -31.47 11.60 -14.25
CA GLU A 236 -32.68 10.77 -14.28
C GLU A 236 -32.57 9.65 -13.22
N MET A 237 -33.31 9.77 -12.13
CA MET A 237 -33.42 8.70 -11.14
C MET A 237 -34.54 7.73 -11.51
N ALA A 238 -34.18 6.48 -11.80
CA ALA A 238 -35.16 5.41 -12.01
C ALA A 238 -35.97 5.16 -10.72
N GLN A 239 -37.30 5.26 -10.81
CA GLN A 239 -38.21 5.05 -9.69
C GLN A 239 -38.18 3.59 -9.23
N VAL A 240 -37.60 3.36 -8.04
CA VAL A 240 -37.75 2.07 -7.35
C VAL A 240 -39.05 2.13 -6.54
N ALA A 241 -40.02 1.28 -6.92
CA ALA A 241 -41.31 1.19 -6.26
C ALA A 241 -41.15 0.88 -4.75
N LYS A 242 -41.88 1.63 -3.92
CA LYS A 242 -41.91 1.48 -2.46
C LYS A 242 -42.39 0.08 -2.06
N PRO A 243 -41.72 -0.63 -1.13
CA PRO A 243 -42.27 -1.83 -0.53
C PRO A 243 -43.45 -1.46 0.37
N SER A 244 -44.62 -2.07 0.15
CA SER A 244 -45.78 -1.93 1.04
C SER A 244 -45.47 -2.51 2.42
N ALA A 245 -45.78 -1.76 3.47
CA ALA A 245 -45.55 -2.13 4.87
C ALA A 245 -46.26 -3.46 5.26
N PRO A 246 -45.69 -4.27 6.17
CA PRO A 246 -46.30 -5.51 6.60
C PRO A 246 -47.45 -5.26 7.58
N VAL A 247 -48.58 -5.92 7.33
CA VAL A 247 -49.77 -5.93 8.20
C VAL A 247 -49.44 -6.63 9.52
N ARG A 248 -49.59 -5.93 10.65
CA ARG A 248 -49.46 -6.50 12.01
C ARG A 248 -50.59 -7.50 12.27
N ARG A 249 -50.26 -8.79 12.40
CA ARG A 249 -51.16 -9.79 13.00
C ARG A 249 -51.19 -9.62 14.53
N ARG A 250 -52.39 -9.45 15.09
CA ARG A 250 -52.63 -9.46 16.55
C ARG A 250 -52.34 -10.86 17.11
N SER A 251 -51.52 -10.94 18.15
CA SER A 251 -51.31 -12.14 18.95
C SER A 251 -52.49 -12.34 19.91
N ALA A 252 -53.18 -13.48 19.79
CA ALA A 252 -54.11 -13.95 20.80
C ALA A 252 -53.35 -14.80 21.83
N ALA A 253 -53.49 -14.45 23.10
CA ALA A 253 -53.06 -15.24 24.24
C ALA A 253 -53.99 -16.45 24.43
N GLY A 254 -53.42 -17.62 24.70
CA GLY A 254 -54.16 -18.84 25.02
C GLY A 254 -53.26 -19.85 25.74
N ALA A 255 -53.51 -20.02 27.03
CA ALA A 255 -52.85 -20.95 27.94
C ALA A 255 -53.09 -22.42 27.58
N GLY A 256 -52.18 -23.33 27.95
CA GLY A 256 -52.45 -24.78 27.83
C GLY A 256 -51.28 -25.75 28.06
N LYS A 257 -50.91 -25.89 29.33
CA LYS A 257 -50.26 -27.01 30.08
C LYS A 257 -50.07 -28.41 29.43
N THR A 258 -49.04 -29.10 29.96
CA THR A 258 -48.80 -30.59 30.09
C THR A 258 -48.22 -31.34 28.89
N ARG A 259 -47.52 -32.48 28.99
CA ARG A 259 -46.68 -33.24 29.97
C ARG A 259 -46.43 -34.60 29.27
N GLY A 260 -45.24 -35.19 29.41
CA GLY A 260 -45.00 -36.63 29.18
C GLY A 260 -44.00 -36.93 28.06
N THR A 261 -42.75 -37.35 28.35
CA THR A 261 -42.27 -38.72 28.68
C THR A 261 -42.33 -39.72 27.52
N ASN A 262 -41.17 -40.06 26.95
CA ASN A 262 -40.53 -41.41 26.94
C ASN A 262 -39.43 -41.44 25.85
N SER A 263 -38.17 -41.72 26.17
CA SER A 263 -37.59 -43.06 26.42
C SER A 263 -37.61 -43.97 25.19
N THR A 264 -36.43 -44.23 24.62
CA THR A 264 -35.81 -45.56 24.32
C THR A 264 -34.48 -45.30 23.59
N LYS A 265 -33.29 -45.48 24.17
CA LYS A 265 -32.50 -46.73 24.34
C LYS A 265 -32.45 -47.64 23.10
N SER A 266 -31.28 -47.71 22.46
CA SER A 266 -30.49 -48.94 22.22
C SER A 266 -29.10 -48.52 21.68
N LYS A 267 -28.03 -48.72 22.45
CA LYS A 267 -27.16 -49.91 22.57
C LYS A 267 -26.44 -50.27 21.26
N THR A 268 -25.16 -49.93 21.12
CA THR A 268 -23.93 -50.68 21.51
C THR A 268 -23.53 -51.73 20.47
N LEU A 269 -22.26 -51.70 20.04
CA LEU A 269 -21.24 -52.77 20.07
C LEU A 269 -20.24 -52.56 18.91
N LYS A 270 -18.96 -52.24 19.21
CA LYS A 270 -17.79 -53.17 19.34
C LYS A 270 -17.28 -53.62 17.96
N LYS A 271 -15.98 -53.78 17.67
CA LYS A 271 -14.70 -53.68 18.40
C LYS A 271 -13.59 -53.95 17.36
N SER A 272 -12.35 -53.79 17.80
CA SER A 272 -11.13 -54.51 17.38
C SER A 272 -10.40 -53.88 16.18
N SER A 273 -9.17 -53.39 16.31
CA SER A 273 -7.86 -54.01 16.68
C SER A 273 -7.00 -54.03 15.41
N ASN A 274 -5.67 -53.98 15.33
CA ASN A 274 -4.50 -53.75 16.19
C ASN A 274 -3.29 -53.75 15.19
N GLY A 275 -2.11 -53.29 15.64
CA GLY A 275 -0.79 -53.57 15.01
C GLY A 275 -0.18 -52.34 14.34
N VAL A 276 0.87 -51.66 14.81
CA VAL A 276 2.24 -52.01 15.32
C VAL A 276 3.21 -52.47 14.23
N ALA A 277 4.24 -51.63 13.96
CA ALA A 277 5.67 -51.91 13.68
C ALA A 277 6.30 -50.62 13.10
N SER A 278 7.20 -49.90 13.79
CA SER A 278 8.66 -50.06 13.99
C SER A 278 9.55 -49.95 12.73
N ASP A 279 10.62 -49.17 12.90
CA ASP A 279 11.94 -49.14 12.21
C ASP A 279 12.08 -48.54 10.81
N ARG A 280 12.58 -47.30 10.74
CA ARG A 280 13.98 -46.93 10.42
C ARG A 280 14.18 -45.41 10.38
#